data_AF-A0AAV1GYW4-F1
#
_entry.id   AF-A0AAV1GYW4-F1
#
_cell.length_a   1.000
_cell.length_b   1.000
_cell.length_c   1.000
_cell.angle_alpha   90.00
_cell.angle_beta   90.00
_cell.angle_gamma   90.00
#
_symmetry.space_group_name_H-M   'P 1'
#
loop_
_entity.id
_entity.type
_entity.pdbx_description
1 polymer ?
#
loop_
_entity_poly.entity_id
_entity_poly.type
_entity_poly.pdbx_seq_one_letter_code
_entity_poly.pdbx_strand_id
1 'polypeptide(L)'
;MFESNVDNCLSDFNRSMETEGYQAGCPWPGVKGIYNNLKICVDDWAKVSWCQGQGSLIDKIFLKVHQKYFRQCGQVQDPPLVTVVMLIAPVVIATLLMPALCVKLAPSDTSL
;
A
#
# COMPACT_ATOMS: atom_id res chain seq x y z
N MET A 1 0.00 -10.67 32.19
CA MET A 1 -1.23 -11.26 31.60
C MET A 1 -1.39 -10.83 30.15
N PHE A 2 -1.36 -9.53 29.83
CA PHE A 2 -1.42 -9.04 28.44
C PHE A 2 -0.30 -9.59 27.55
N GLU A 3 0.97 -9.49 27.96
CA GLU A 3 2.11 -9.94 27.14
C GLU A 3 2.05 -11.43 26.78
N SER A 4 1.84 -12.31 27.77
CA SER A 4 1.73 -13.76 27.52
C SER A 4 0.59 -14.14 26.56
N ASN A 5 -0.51 -13.38 26.55
CA ASN A 5 -1.63 -13.65 25.64
C ASN A 5 -1.35 -13.14 24.23
N VAL A 6 -0.66 -12.01 24.11
CA VAL A 6 -0.16 -11.50 22.83
C VAL A 6 0.90 -12.43 22.24
N ASP A 7 1.74 -13.05 23.07
CA ASP A 7 2.71 -14.06 22.63
C ASP A 7 2.02 -15.27 21.96
N ASN A 8 0.86 -15.69 22.48
CA ASN A 8 0.06 -16.73 21.85
C ASN A 8 -0.48 -16.28 20.48
N CYS A 9 -1.03 -15.06 20.38
CA CYS A 9 -1.47 -14.49 19.10
C CYS A 9 -0.32 -14.46 18.08
N LEU A 10 0.88 -14.08 18.52
CA LEU A 10 2.08 -14.03 17.68
C LEU A 10 2.58 -15.41 17.27
N SER A 11 2.51 -16.40 18.18
CA SER A 11 2.86 -17.78 17.88
C SER A 11 1.96 -18.35 16.78
N ASP A 12 0.64 -18.14 16.89
CA ASP A 12 -0.31 -18.56 15.86
C ASP A 12 -0.06 -17.85 14.53
N PHE A 13 0.15 -16.54 14.56
CA PHE A 13 0.50 -15.76 13.38
C PHE A 13 1.78 -16.27 12.71
N ASN A 14 2.83 -16.53 13.47
CA ASN A 14 4.11 -17.02 12.94
C ASN A 14 3.94 -18.36 12.21
N ARG A 15 3.19 -19.29 12.81
CA ARG A 15 2.90 -20.60 12.21
C ARG A 15 2.11 -20.48 10.90
N SER A 16 1.09 -19.61 10.86
CA SER A 16 0.34 -19.36 9.64
C SER A 16 1.22 -18.73 8.55
N MET A 17 2.04 -17.73 8.90
CA MET A 17 2.94 -17.07 7.96
C MET A 17 4.03 -18.00 7.39
N GLU A 18 4.54 -18.94 8.19
CA GLU A 18 5.52 -19.94 7.73
C GLU A 18 4.93 -20.92 6.72
N THR A 19 3.65 -21.23 6.84
CA THR A 19 2.93 -22.11 5.91
C THR A 19 2.71 -21.45 4.54
N GLU A 20 2.52 -20.13 4.52
CA GLU A 20 2.30 -19.33 3.30
C GLU A 20 3.59 -18.97 2.55
N GLY A 21 4.76 -19.45 2.98
CA GLY A 21 6.01 -19.27 2.24
C GLY A 21 6.46 -17.81 2.09
N TYR A 22 6.31 -17.00 3.13
CA TYR A 22 6.56 -15.54 3.12
C TYR A 22 7.97 -15.10 2.62
N GLN A 23 8.93 -16.02 2.52
CA GLN A 23 10.30 -15.74 2.09
C GLN A 23 10.44 -15.48 0.58
N ALA A 24 9.42 -15.79 -0.23
CA ALA A 24 9.47 -15.68 -1.69
C ALA A 24 9.26 -14.26 -2.26
N GLY A 25 9.10 -13.25 -1.41
CA GLY A 25 8.91 -11.85 -1.85
C GLY A 25 8.06 -11.07 -0.85
N CYS A 26 7.19 -10.18 -1.36
CA CYS A 26 6.19 -9.53 -0.52
C CYS A 26 4.92 -10.41 -0.43
N PRO A 27 4.58 -10.96 0.75
CA PRO A 27 3.41 -11.84 0.91
C PRO A 27 2.06 -11.07 0.87
N TRP A 28 2.11 -9.74 0.84
CA TRP A 28 0.92 -8.90 0.72
C TRP A 28 0.44 -8.84 -0.74
N PRO A 29 -0.88 -8.90 -1.04
CA PRO A 29 -2.02 -8.91 -0.12
C PRO A 29 -2.50 -10.32 0.32
N GLY A 30 -1.85 -11.41 -0.09
CA GLY A 30 -2.30 -12.78 0.18
C GLY A 30 -2.50 -13.09 1.65
N VAL A 31 -1.60 -12.60 2.52
CA VAL A 31 -1.66 -12.83 3.98
C VAL A 31 -2.52 -11.82 4.75
N LYS A 32 -3.30 -10.98 4.05
CA LYS A 32 -4.12 -9.93 4.70
C LYS A 32 -5.08 -10.49 5.74
N GLY A 33 -5.67 -11.66 5.48
CA GLY A 33 -6.55 -12.34 6.44
C GLY A 33 -5.82 -12.75 7.72
N ILE A 34 -4.64 -13.35 7.59
CA ILE A 34 -3.79 -13.78 8.71
C ILE A 34 -3.36 -12.58 9.56
N TYR A 35 -2.94 -11.49 8.90
CA TYR A 35 -2.60 -10.24 9.58
C TYR A 35 -3.79 -9.63 10.33
N ASN A 36 -4.98 -9.64 9.72
CA ASN A 36 -6.18 -9.12 10.36
C ASN A 36 -6.57 -9.97 11.59
N ASN A 37 -6.39 -11.29 11.54
CA ASN A 37 -6.62 -12.17 12.68
C ASN A 37 -5.67 -11.85 13.83
N LEU A 38 -4.37 -11.61 13.55
CA LEU A 38 -3.42 -11.14 14.56
C LEU A 38 -3.90 -9.82 15.20
N LYS A 39 -4.33 -8.86 14.38
CA LYS A 39 -4.85 -7.58 14.86
C LYS A 39 -6.03 -7.75 15.80
N ILE A 40 -7.03 -8.56 15.40
CA ILE A 40 -8.21 -8.82 16.24
C ILE A 40 -7.80 -9.47 17.56
N CYS A 41 -6.92 -10.49 17.52
CA CYS A 41 -6.44 -11.18 18.73
C CYS A 41 -5.76 -10.22 19.71
N VAL A 42 -4.86 -9.36 19.22
CA VAL A 42 -4.17 -8.35 20.05
C VAL A 42 -5.15 -7.30 20.59
N ASP A 43 -6.06 -6.81 19.74
CA ASP A 43 -7.06 -5.81 20.14
C ASP A 43 -8.01 -6.36 21.21
N ASP A 44 -8.41 -7.63 21.14
CA ASP A 44 -9.27 -8.26 22.14
C ASP A 44 -8.57 -8.42 23.49
N TRP A 45 -7.30 -8.81 23.49
CA TRP A 45 -6.52 -8.83 24.73
C TRP A 45 -6.24 -7.43 25.28
N ALA A 46 -6.12 -6.42 24.42
CA ALA A 46 -5.95 -5.04 24.86
C ALA A 46 -7.20 -4.53 25.57
N LYS A 47 -8.40 -4.92 25.08
CA LYS A 47 -9.68 -4.65 25.76
C LYS A 47 -9.75 -5.36 27.11
N VAL A 48 -9.45 -6.67 27.16
CA VAL A 48 -9.54 -7.47 28.39
C VAL A 48 -8.58 -6.97 29.47
N SER A 49 -7.37 -6.55 29.08
CA SER A 49 -6.35 -6.03 29.99
C SER A 49 -6.50 -4.55 30.32
N TRP A 50 -7.49 -3.86 29.73
CA TRP A 50 -7.71 -2.41 29.84
C TRP A 50 -6.49 -1.58 29.39
N CYS A 51 -5.63 -2.17 28.54
CA CYS A 51 -4.48 -1.52 27.90
C CYS A 51 -4.86 -0.82 26.58
N GLN A 52 -6.14 -0.58 26.35
CA GLN A 52 -6.64 0.06 25.15
C GLN A 52 -6.02 1.46 25.00
N GLY A 53 -5.28 1.69 23.91
CA GLY A 53 -4.60 2.96 23.67
C GLY A 53 -3.14 3.03 24.17
N GLN A 54 -2.55 1.96 24.71
CA GLN A 54 -1.09 1.89 24.88
C GLN A 54 -0.40 1.66 23.52
N GLY A 55 -0.43 2.68 22.65
CA GLY A 55 0.14 2.63 21.31
C GLY A 55 1.58 2.12 21.31
N SER A 56 2.41 2.60 22.23
CA SER A 56 3.84 2.25 22.26
C SER A 56 4.17 0.75 22.39
N LEU A 57 3.31 -0.08 22.99
CA LEU A 57 3.57 -1.51 23.15
C LEU A 57 3.05 -2.31 21.95
N ILE A 58 1.83 -2.00 21.50
CA ILE A 58 1.23 -2.56 20.28
C ILE A 58 2.09 -2.21 19.06
N ASP A 59 2.56 -0.96 18.96
CA ASP A 59 3.42 -0.48 17.88
C ASP A 59 4.73 -1.27 17.82
N LYS A 60 5.35 -1.58 18.96
CA LYS A 60 6.57 -2.41 19.00
C LYS A 60 6.34 -3.82 18.47
N ILE A 61 5.18 -4.41 18.75
CA ILE A 61 4.82 -5.74 18.28
C ILE A 61 4.63 -5.72 16.76
N PHE A 62 3.82 -4.80 16.25
CA PHE A 62 3.57 -4.70 14.81
C PHE A 62 4.82 -4.28 14.04
N LEU A 63 5.69 -3.44 14.61
CA LEU A 63 6.98 -3.09 14.03
C LEU A 63 7.86 -4.35 13.84
N LYS A 64 7.94 -5.23 14.85
CA LYS A 64 8.68 -6.50 14.73
C LYS A 64 8.09 -7.41 13.66
N VAL A 65 6.76 -7.48 13.56
CA VAL A 65 6.06 -8.24 12.51
C VAL A 65 6.42 -7.70 11.12
N HIS A 66 6.37 -6.37 10.94
CA HIS A 66 6.75 -5.72 9.68
C HIS A 66 8.21 -5.98 9.32
N GLN A 67 9.13 -5.87 10.27
CA GLN A 67 10.55 -6.15 10.04
C GLN A 67 10.84 -7.61 9.71
N LYS A 68 10.09 -8.56 10.27
CA LYS A 68 10.31 -10.01 10.03
C LYS A 68 9.68 -10.48 8.72
N TYR A 69 8.42 -10.13 8.47
CA TYR A 69 7.62 -10.73 7.40
C TYR A 69 7.37 -9.81 6.20
N PHE A 70 7.47 -8.49 6.38
CA PHE A 70 7.09 -7.50 5.36
C PHE A 70 8.25 -6.59 4.96
N ARG A 71 9.50 -6.93 5.32
CA ARG A 71 10.68 -6.10 5.03
C ARG A 71 10.88 -5.80 3.55
N GLN A 72 10.45 -6.72 2.69
CA GLN A 72 10.54 -6.59 1.23
C GLN A 72 9.28 -5.95 0.61
N CYS A 73 8.24 -5.72 1.42
CA CYS A 73 7.06 -4.98 1.00
C CYS A 73 7.34 -3.48 1.14
N GLY A 74 7.07 -2.70 0.10
CA GLY A 74 7.30 -1.24 0.14
C GLY A 74 8.00 -0.70 -1.09
N GLN A 75 8.33 -1.54 -2.06
CA GLN A 75 8.84 -1.09 -3.35
C GLN A 75 7.69 -0.64 -4.26
N VAL A 76 6.84 0.27 -3.77
CA VAL A 76 5.93 1.05 -4.61
C VAL A 76 6.77 2.20 -5.16
N GLN A 77 7.47 1.93 -6.25
CA GLN A 77 8.17 2.97 -6.98
C GLN A 77 7.17 3.69 -7.88
N ASP A 78 7.30 5.01 -7.97
CA ASP A 78 6.59 5.77 -8.98
C ASP A 78 6.87 5.17 -10.37
N PRO A 79 5.88 5.20 -11.28
CA PRO A 79 6.09 4.70 -12.62
C PRO A 79 7.28 5.41 -13.28
N PRO A 80 8.09 4.70 -14.07
CA PRO A 80 9.28 5.29 -14.68
C PRO A 80 8.89 6.50 -15.52
N LEU A 81 9.79 7.48 -15.62
CA LEU A 81 9.57 8.75 -16.34
C LEU A 81 9.01 8.52 -17.74
N VAL A 82 9.45 7.47 -18.43
CA VAL A 82 8.95 7.09 -19.77
C VAL A 82 7.44 6.86 -19.77
N THR A 83 6.90 6.15 -18.78
CA THR A 83 5.46 5.90 -18.66
C THR A 83 4.69 7.21 -18.44
N VAL A 84 5.22 8.08 -17.60
CA VAL A 84 4.64 9.41 -17.35
C VAL A 84 4.64 10.26 -18.62
N VAL A 85 5.75 10.29 -19.36
CA VAL A 85 5.89 11.02 -20.62
C VAL A 85 4.91 10.48 -21.67
N MET A 86 4.78 9.16 -21.79
CA MET A 86 3.84 8.53 -22.73
C MET A 86 2.39 8.90 -22.45
N LEU A 87 2.02 9.11 -21.18
CA LEU A 87 0.68 9.54 -20.80
C LEU A 87 0.43 11.03 -21.08
N ILE A 88 1.43 11.89 -20.86
CA ILE A 88 1.28 13.35 -20.95
C ILE A 88 1.50 13.86 -22.39
N ALA A 89 2.39 13.23 -23.15
CA ALA A 89 2.79 13.70 -24.49
C ALA A 89 1.62 13.87 -25.47
N PRO A 90 0.63 12.95 -25.58
CA PRO A 90 -0.50 13.12 -26.50
C PRO A 90 -1.33 14.36 -26.19
N VAL A 91 -1.55 14.65 -24.90
CA VAL A 91 -2.32 15.82 -24.45
C VAL A 91 -1.57 17.10 -24.77
N VAL A 92 -0.26 17.13 -24.53
CA VAL A 92 0.58 18.29 -24.86
C VAL A 92 0.60 18.53 -26.37
N ILE A 93 0.81 17.48 -27.17
CA ILE A 93 0.81 17.56 -28.64
C ILE A 93 -0.54 18.07 -29.14
N ALA A 94 -1.66 17.53 -28.67
CA ALA A 94 -2.98 18.00 -29.04
C ALA A 94 -3.12 19.49 -28.70
N THR A 95 -2.82 19.88 -27.46
CA THR A 95 -2.92 21.28 -27.01
C THR A 95 -2.10 22.24 -27.88
N LEU A 96 -0.90 21.82 -28.31
CA LEU A 96 -0.04 22.61 -29.19
C LEU A 96 -0.53 22.67 -30.65
N LEU A 97 -1.13 21.59 -31.14
CA LEU A 97 -1.61 21.50 -32.53
C LEU A 97 -2.98 22.14 -32.72
N MET A 98 -3.83 22.17 -31.69
CA MET A 98 -5.20 22.71 -31.76
C MET A 98 -5.24 24.15 -32.31
N PRO A 99 -4.43 25.12 -31.85
CA PRO A 99 -4.44 26.48 -32.40
C PRO A 99 -4.06 26.54 -33.88
N ALA A 100 -3.08 25.74 -34.31
CA ALA A 100 -2.67 25.69 -35.71
C ALA A 100 -3.79 25.11 -36.60
N LEU A 101 -4.48 24.08 -36.10
CA LEU A 101 -5.64 23.51 -36.77
C LEU A 101 -6.79 24.52 -36.84
N CYS A 102 -7.06 25.27 -35.76
CA CYS A 102 -8.05 26.33 -35.73
C CYS A 102 -7.77 27.42 -36.77
N VAL A 103 -6.52 27.87 -36.90
CA VAL A 103 -6.16 28.89 -37.91
C VAL A 103 -6.29 28.35 -39.35
N LYS A 104 -6.01 27.06 -39.56
CA LYS A 104 -6.11 26.43 -40.89
C LYS A 104 -7.53 26.06 -41.31
N LEU A 105 -8.38 25.74 -40.34
CA LEU A 105 -9.77 25.33 -40.54
C LEU A 105 -10.78 26.47 -40.34
N ALA A 106 -10.37 27.58 -39.71
CA ALA A 106 -11.17 28.80 -39.70
C ALA A 106 -11.40 29.24 -41.15
N PRO A 107 -12.65 29.27 -41.63
CA PRO A 107 -12.94 29.89 -42.91
C PRO A 107 -12.50 31.35 -42.82
N SER A 108 -11.85 31.84 -43.87
CA SER A 108 -11.51 33.24 -44.04
C SER A 108 -12.79 34.07 -44.20
N ASP A 109 -13.57 34.23 -43.15
CA ASP A 109 -14.63 35.24 -43.10
C ASP A 109 -13.98 36.58 -42.79
N THR A 110 -13.29 37.12 -43.80
CA THR A 110 -13.01 38.56 -43.91
C THR A 110 -13.25 38.99 -45.36
N SER A 111 -14.50 38.80 -45.82
CA SER A 111 -15.12 39.70 -46.78
C SER A 111 -16.02 40.68 -46.01
N LEU A 112 -15.47 41.82 -45.62
CA LEU A 112 -16.21 43.07 -45.49
C LEU A 112 -15.27 44.24 -45.78
#